data_AF-A0A9Q0X1L8-F1
#
_entry.id   AF-A0A9Q0X1L8-F1
#
_cell.length_a   1.000
_cell.length_b   1.000
_cell.length_c   1.000
_cell.angle_alpha   90.00
_cell.angle_beta   90.00
_cell.angle_gamma   90.00
#
_symmetry.space_group_name_H-M   'P 1'
#
loop_
_entity.id
_entity.type
_entity.pdbx_description
1 polymer ?
#
loop_
_entity_poly.entity_id
_entity_poly.type
_entity_poly.pdbx_seq_one_letter_code
_entity_poly.pdbx_strand_id
1 'polypeptide(L)'
;MVKDKRGRESHVLVLPLPLQGHINPMLQFSKRLESKGIKVTLIVTPYIAESMQGQHSSINLEPIFDGSKEGEMAANIDKYFERYKLIMPHSLSTLIDRYNGSEYPVKFLVYDSVLPWALDVARNKGIEGGPFFTQSCAVTAVLYHAAQGAFQVPVDESDQAAVSLPSLEKLELNDLPSFATDASSYPAIRELLLGQFSNILEARWLIWNSFNELEVEVVDWMRINKWSIKPWMKVEALIRTLRSL
;
A
#
# COMPACT_ATOMS: atom_id res chain seq x y z
N MET A 1 39.75 -17.74 -13.57
CA MET A 1 38.82 -17.04 -12.66
C MET A 1 37.42 -17.15 -13.23
N VAL A 2 36.62 -18.07 -12.70
CA VAL A 2 35.21 -18.21 -13.06
C VAL A 2 34.48 -17.06 -12.37
N LYS A 3 33.93 -16.11 -13.14
CA LYS A 3 32.94 -15.16 -12.62
C LYS A 3 31.72 -15.98 -12.24
N ASP A 4 31.59 -16.27 -10.95
CA ASP A 4 30.37 -16.80 -10.36
C ASP A 4 29.24 -15.83 -10.69
N LYS A 5 28.36 -16.22 -11.61
CA LYS A 5 27.09 -15.54 -11.85
C LYS A 5 26.19 -15.85 -10.65
N ARG A 6 26.47 -15.26 -9.49
CA ARG A 6 25.45 -15.08 -8.46
C ARG A 6 24.26 -14.42 -9.16
N GLY A 7 23.12 -15.10 -9.18
CA GLY A 7 21.91 -14.58 -9.81
C GLY A 7 21.68 -13.16 -9.35
N ARG A 8 21.38 -12.24 -10.27
CA ARG A 8 21.08 -10.84 -9.94
C ARG A 8 20.11 -10.82 -8.77
N GLU A 9 20.54 -10.31 -7.62
CA GLU A 9 19.68 -10.25 -6.44
C GLU A 9 18.41 -9.47 -6.79
N SER A 10 17.25 -10.09 -6.54
CA SER A 10 15.96 -9.45 -6.77
C SER A 10 15.83 -8.24 -5.85
N HIS A 11 15.83 -7.03 -6.43
CA HIS A 11 15.67 -5.78 -5.71
C HIS A 11 14.21 -5.34 -5.73
N VAL A 12 13.61 -5.22 -4.54
CA VAL A 12 12.23 -4.78 -4.34
C VAL A 12 12.22 -3.38 -3.75
N LEU A 13 11.49 -2.47 -4.41
CA LEU A 13 11.15 -1.18 -3.81
C LEU A 13 9.86 -1.32 -3.00
N VAL A 14 9.82 -0.67 -1.85
CA VAL A 14 8.64 -0.63 -0.97
C VAL A 14 8.25 0.83 -0.76
N LEU A 15 7.06 1.23 -1.22
CA LEU A 15 6.52 2.59 -1.17
C LEU A 15 5.32 2.68 -0.21
N PRO A 16 5.51 3.01 1.06
CA PRO A 16 4.41 3.28 1.98
C PRO A 16 3.76 4.66 1.73
N LEU A 17 2.50 4.82 2.14
CA LEU A 17 1.95 6.14 2.42
C LEU A 17 2.75 6.77 3.59
N PRO A 18 3.09 8.08 3.57
CA PRO A 18 3.97 8.71 4.57
C PRO A 18 3.26 8.97 5.91
N LEU A 19 2.46 8.00 6.38
CA LEU A 19 1.79 7.99 7.67
C LEU A 19 2.28 6.78 8.48
N GLN A 20 2.48 6.95 9.79
CA GLN A 20 3.09 5.93 10.65
C GLN A 20 2.32 4.60 10.64
N GLY A 21 0.97 4.65 10.57
CA GLY A 21 0.12 3.46 10.47
C GLY A 21 0.37 2.60 9.23
N HIS A 22 0.98 3.19 8.19
CA HIS A 22 1.33 2.52 6.94
C HIS A 22 2.82 2.16 6.86
N ILE A 23 3.70 3.08 7.28
CA ILE A 23 5.17 2.86 7.29
C ILE A 23 5.54 1.67 8.16
N ASN A 24 4.96 1.55 9.36
CA ASN A 24 5.36 0.51 10.31
C ASN A 24 5.11 -0.91 9.80
N PRO A 25 3.89 -1.29 9.34
CA PRO A 25 3.65 -2.59 8.73
C PRO A 25 4.57 -2.86 7.53
N MET A 26 4.76 -1.88 6.64
CA MET A 26 5.57 -2.04 5.44
C MET A 26 7.08 -2.13 5.74
N LEU A 27 7.55 -1.51 6.82
CA LEU A 27 8.91 -1.70 7.34
C LEU A 27 9.11 -3.13 7.88
N GLN A 28 8.16 -3.65 8.65
CA GLN A 28 8.22 -5.04 9.13
C GLN A 28 8.15 -6.04 7.96
N PHE A 29 7.31 -5.73 6.96
CA PHE A 29 7.26 -6.46 5.70
C PHE A 29 8.64 -6.51 5.03
N SER A 30 9.29 -5.35 4.92
CA SER A 30 10.61 -5.19 4.32
C SER A 30 11.68 -5.99 5.06
N LYS A 31 11.73 -5.91 6.40
CA LYS A 31 12.65 -6.70 7.25
C LYS A 31 12.49 -8.20 7.03
N ARG A 32 11.25 -8.67 6.88
CA ARG A 32 10.98 -10.09 6.65
C ARG A 32 11.46 -10.56 5.27
N LEU A 33 11.29 -9.74 4.23
CA LEU A 33 11.85 -10.03 2.91
C LEU A 33 13.38 -10.08 2.93
N GLU A 34 14.02 -9.12 3.60
CA GLU A 34 15.48 -9.05 3.72
C GLU A 34 16.06 -10.25 4.48
N SER A 35 15.44 -10.66 5.58
CA SER A 35 15.84 -11.88 6.32
C SER A 35 15.80 -13.18 5.46
N LYS A 36 15.18 -13.10 4.28
CA LYS A 36 15.05 -14.19 3.31
C LYS A 36 15.91 -13.97 2.07
N GLY A 37 16.84 -13.02 2.11
CA GLY A 37 17.82 -12.75 1.07
C GLY A 37 17.26 -11.98 -0.13
N ILE A 38 16.15 -11.26 0.03
CA ILE A 38 15.65 -10.31 -0.98
C ILE A 38 16.23 -8.93 -0.66
N LYS A 39 16.82 -8.26 -1.64
CA LYS A 39 17.28 -6.88 -1.46
C LYS A 39 16.05 -5.97 -1.41
N VAL A 40 15.93 -5.16 -0.37
CA VAL A 40 14.79 -4.26 -0.19
C VAL A 40 15.27 -2.84 0.05
N THR A 41 14.62 -1.90 -0.63
CA THR A 41 14.74 -0.47 -0.33
C THR A 41 13.37 0.07 0.05
N LEU A 42 13.29 0.62 1.27
CA LEU A 42 12.09 1.29 1.76
C LEU A 42 12.18 2.77 1.39
N ILE A 43 11.22 3.21 0.59
CA ILE A 43 11.10 4.60 0.17
C ILE A 43 10.46 5.40 1.32
N VAL A 44 11.07 6.53 1.64
CA VAL A 44 10.59 7.45 2.68
C VAL A 44 10.66 8.89 2.19
N THR A 45 9.95 9.81 2.84
CA THR A 45 10.15 11.24 2.62
C THR A 45 11.38 11.71 3.41
N PRO A 46 12.00 12.86 3.08
CA PRO A 46 13.18 13.35 3.80
C PRO A 46 12.90 13.55 5.30
N TYR A 47 11.73 14.09 5.64
CA TYR A 47 11.29 14.26 7.02
C TYR A 47 11.18 12.93 7.79
N ILE A 48 10.60 11.90 7.15
CA ILE A 48 10.52 10.57 7.77
C ILE A 48 11.92 9.97 7.93
N ALA A 49 12.80 10.12 6.93
CA ALA A 49 14.18 9.64 7.02
C ALA A 49 14.92 10.28 8.21
N GLU A 50 14.75 11.59 8.43
CA GLU A 50 15.29 12.30 9.59
C GLU A 50 14.73 11.75 10.91
N SER A 51 13.42 11.54 10.99
CA SER A 51 12.78 10.97 12.20
C SER A 51 13.24 9.54 12.52
N MET A 52 13.69 8.80 11.52
CA MET A 52 14.22 7.45 11.66
C MET A 52 15.73 7.40 11.91
N GLN A 53 16.43 8.55 11.89
CA GLN A 53 17.86 8.60 12.20
C GLN A 53 18.13 8.06 13.61
N GLY A 54 19.06 7.12 13.72
CA GLY A 54 19.39 6.44 14.97
C GLY A 54 18.60 5.15 15.24
N GLN A 55 17.60 4.81 14.43
CA GLN A 55 17.03 3.47 14.46
C GLN A 55 17.97 2.49 13.73
N HIS A 56 18.46 1.47 14.43
CA HIS A 56 19.20 0.37 13.81
C HIS A 56 18.23 -0.51 13.00
N SER A 57 18.02 -0.15 11.73
CA SER A 57 17.35 -1.00 10.75
C SER A 57 18.38 -1.46 9.72
N SER A 58 18.40 -2.76 9.42
CA SER A 58 19.17 -3.32 8.31
C SER A 58 18.65 -2.86 6.94
N ILE A 59 17.37 -2.48 6.88
CA ILE A 59 16.72 -2.02 5.64
C ILE A 59 17.30 -0.70 5.16
N ASN A 60 17.66 -0.68 3.86
CA ASN A 60 18.04 0.53 3.15
C ASN A 60 16.87 1.50 3.07
N LEU A 61 17.03 2.69 3.65
CA LEU A 61 16.07 3.78 3.56
C LEU A 61 16.46 4.70 2.42
N GLU A 62 15.52 4.98 1.53
CA GLU A 62 15.74 5.88 0.40
C GLU A 62 14.83 7.11 0.52
N PRO A 63 15.35 8.25 0.98
CA PRO A 63 14.60 9.50 0.96
C PRO A 63 14.39 9.97 -0.48
N ILE A 64 13.13 10.21 -0.87
CA ILE A 64 12.80 10.85 -2.15
C ILE A 64 11.98 12.11 -1.92
N PHE A 65 12.18 13.10 -2.78
CA PHE A 65 11.51 14.40 -2.68
C PHE A 65 10.00 14.26 -2.88
N ASP A 66 9.21 14.73 -1.91
CA ASP A 66 7.74 14.68 -1.94
C ASP A 66 7.11 16.08 -2.16
N GLY A 67 7.94 17.12 -2.32
CA GLY A 67 7.48 18.50 -2.53
C GLY A 67 7.14 19.25 -1.25
N SER A 68 7.17 18.59 -0.09
CA SER A 68 6.70 19.15 1.17
C SER A 68 7.70 20.10 1.80
N LYS A 69 7.17 21.06 2.58
CA LYS A 69 7.94 21.87 3.52
C LYS A 69 7.81 21.31 4.93
N GLU A 70 8.78 21.62 5.78
CA GLU A 70 8.73 21.28 7.20
C GLU A 70 7.41 21.77 7.83
N GLY A 71 6.73 20.87 8.56
CA GLY A 71 5.45 21.16 9.20
C GLY A 71 4.22 21.24 8.28
N GLU A 72 4.37 21.13 6.95
CA GLU A 72 3.24 21.29 6.01
C GLU A 72 2.14 20.24 6.23
N MET A 73 2.52 18.98 6.47
CA MET A 73 1.56 17.89 6.74
C MET A 73 0.72 18.14 8.00
N ALA A 74 1.33 18.68 9.07
CA ALA A 74 0.63 18.99 10.32
C ALA A 74 -0.27 20.23 10.18
N ALA A 75 0.12 21.18 9.32
CA ALA A 75 -0.63 22.41 9.10
C ALA A 75 -1.86 22.20 8.20
N ASN A 76 -1.72 21.41 7.12
CA ASN A 76 -2.81 21.13 6.19
C ASN A 76 -2.56 19.81 5.44
N ILE A 77 -3.24 18.75 5.90
CA ILE A 77 -3.09 17.40 5.35
C ILE A 77 -3.60 17.27 3.92
N ASP A 78 -4.66 17.99 3.56
CA ASP A 78 -5.24 17.92 2.21
C ASP A 78 -4.27 18.52 1.18
N LYS A 79 -3.76 19.72 1.46
CA LYS A 79 -2.75 20.37 0.61
C LYS A 79 -1.47 19.56 0.50
N TYR A 80 -1.05 18.92 1.60
CA TYR A 80 0.09 18.00 1.58
C TYR A 80 -0.14 16.87 0.58
N PHE A 81 -1.29 16.19 0.62
CA PHE A 81 -1.57 15.07 -0.27
C PHE A 81 -1.84 15.48 -1.72
N GLU A 82 -2.45 16.64 -1.97
CA GLU A 82 -2.57 17.22 -3.32
C GLU A 82 -1.19 17.38 -3.96
N ARG A 83 -0.23 17.94 -3.21
CA ARG A 83 1.15 18.11 -3.68
C ARG A 83 1.87 16.77 -3.83
N TYR A 84 1.74 15.91 -2.83
CA TYR A 84 2.35 14.57 -2.83
C TYR A 84 1.98 13.80 -4.10
N LYS A 85 0.70 13.81 -4.48
CA LYS A 85 0.17 13.15 -5.69
C LYS A 85 0.76 13.69 -6.99
N LEU A 86 1.17 14.96 -7.03
CA LEU A 86 1.80 15.58 -8.22
C LEU A 86 3.31 15.29 -8.31
N ILE A 87 4.01 15.28 -7.17
CA ILE A 87 5.47 15.22 -7.12
C ILE A 87 5.99 13.78 -7.07
N MET A 88 5.38 12.94 -6.23
CA MET A 88 5.88 11.59 -5.97
C MET A 88 5.98 10.67 -7.19
N PRO A 89 5.06 10.71 -8.19
CA PRO A 89 5.22 9.91 -9.40
C PRO A 89 6.53 10.20 -10.14
N HIS A 90 6.93 11.47 -10.22
CA HIS A 90 8.17 11.90 -10.88
C HIS A 90 9.41 11.47 -10.07
N SER A 91 9.37 11.64 -8.75
CA SER A 91 10.43 11.21 -7.84
C SER A 91 10.62 9.69 -7.86
N LEU A 92 9.53 8.92 -7.84
CA LEU A 92 9.56 7.46 -7.95
C LEU A 92 10.12 7.00 -9.30
N SER A 93 9.67 7.61 -10.40
CA SER A 93 10.18 7.33 -11.75
C SER A 93 11.70 7.54 -11.84
N THR A 94 12.19 8.66 -11.30
CA THR A 94 13.63 8.99 -11.25
C THR A 94 14.41 8.00 -10.39
N LEU A 95 13.84 7.58 -9.26
CA LEU A 95 14.44 6.56 -8.39
C LEU A 95 14.61 5.22 -9.11
N ILE A 96 13.56 4.79 -9.81
CA ILE A 96 13.56 3.55 -10.58
C ILE A 96 14.65 3.58 -11.66
N ASP A 97 14.78 4.67 -12.41
CA ASP A 97 15.83 4.82 -13.44
C ASP A 97 17.23 4.70 -12.82
N ARG A 98 17.45 5.36 -11.67
CA ARG A 98 18.72 5.31 -10.94
C ARG A 98 19.09 3.87 -10.56
N TYR A 99 18.15 3.12 -10.00
CA TYR A 99 18.42 1.73 -9.61
C TYR A 99 18.55 0.79 -10.82
N ASN A 100 17.78 0.99 -11.89
CA ASN A 100 17.90 0.20 -13.11
C ASN A 100 19.26 0.36 -13.81
N GLY A 101 19.93 1.50 -13.63
CA GLY A 101 21.31 1.73 -14.07
C GLY A 101 22.40 1.17 -13.13
N SER A 102 22.02 0.58 -11.99
CA SER A 102 22.96 0.10 -10.96
C SER A 102 23.25 -1.40 -11.04
N GLU A 103 24.08 -1.92 -10.14
CA GLU A 103 24.31 -3.37 -9.97
C GLU A 103 23.03 -4.12 -9.57
N TYR A 104 22.06 -3.43 -8.96
CA TYR A 104 20.83 -4.00 -8.39
C TYR A 104 19.57 -3.36 -9.03
N PRO A 105 19.23 -3.71 -10.29
CA PRO A 105 18.06 -3.18 -10.96
C PRO A 105 16.76 -3.59 -10.25
N VAL A 106 15.77 -2.69 -10.25
CA VAL A 106 14.49 -2.95 -9.59
C VAL A 106 13.73 -4.03 -10.34
N LYS A 107 13.19 -5.00 -9.61
CA LYS A 107 12.43 -6.12 -10.16
C LYS A 107 10.95 -6.07 -9.84
N PHE A 108 10.60 -5.43 -8.73
CA PHE A 108 9.22 -5.36 -8.28
C PHE A 108 8.98 -4.14 -7.41
N LEU A 109 7.81 -3.53 -7.54
CA LEU A 109 7.34 -2.47 -6.64
C LEU A 109 6.23 -3.00 -5.74
N VAL A 110 6.47 -2.98 -4.43
CA VAL A 110 5.39 -3.08 -3.44
C VAL A 110 5.01 -1.66 -3.06
N TYR A 111 3.76 -1.29 -3.22
CA TYR A 111 3.28 0.07 -2.91
C TYR A 111 2.06 0.00 -2.00
N ASP A 112 1.83 1.03 -1.21
CA ASP A 112 0.63 1.13 -0.38
C ASP A 112 -0.64 1.11 -1.24
N SER A 113 -1.66 0.34 -0.86
CA SER A 113 -2.88 0.20 -1.68
C SER A 113 -3.52 1.55 -2.03
N VAL A 114 -3.43 2.54 -1.15
CA VAL A 114 -4.01 3.88 -1.38
C VAL A 114 -3.23 4.75 -2.37
N LEU A 115 -2.12 4.24 -2.92
CA LEU A 115 -1.28 4.89 -3.93
C LEU A 115 -1.33 4.15 -5.28
N PRO A 116 -2.51 3.93 -5.91
CA PRO A 116 -2.64 3.07 -7.09
C PRO A 116 -1.84 3.58 -8.31
N TRP A 117 -1.59 4.89 -8.39
CA TRP A 117 -0.74 5.51 -9.42
C TRP A 117 0.69 4.96 -9.44
N ALA A 118 1.17 4.38 -8.35
CA ALA A 118 2.52 3.83 -8.25
C ALA A 118 2.70 2.63 -9.19
N LEU A 119 1.62 1.88 -9.47
CA LEU A 119 1.65 0.78 -10.42
C LEU A 119 1.91 1.28 -11.85
N ASP A 120 1.28 2.38 -12.24
CA ASP A 120 1.47 2.96 -13.58
C ASP A 120 2.91 3.45 -13.77
N VAL A 121 3.48 4.10 -12.75
CA VAL A 121 4.89 4.52 -12.76
C VAL A 121 5.82 3.31 -12.92
N ALA A 122 5.57 2.22 -12.19
CA ALA A 122 6.37 0.99 -12.31
C ALA A 122 6.25 0.36 -13.71
N ARG A 123 5.03 0.23 -14.24
CA ARG A 123 4.77 -0.36 -15.56
C ARG A 123 5.40 0.45 -16.70
N ASN A 124 5.36 1.77 -16.61
CA ASN A 124 6.05 2.66 -17.55
C ASN A 124 7.58 2.47 -17.57
N LYS A 125 8.13 1.84 -16.52
CA LYS A 125 9.55 1.46 -16.41
C LYS A 125 9.79 -0.04 -16.65
N GLY A 126 8.79 -0.78 -17.11
CA GLY A 126 8.88 -2.22 -17.36
C GLY A 126 8.93 -3.09 -16.09
N ILE A 127 8.45 -2.55 -14.96
CA ILE A 127 8.46 -3.22 -13.66
C ILE A 127 7.02 -3.56 -13.26
N GLU A 128 6.84 -4.78 -12.75
CA GLU A 128 5.57 -5.19 -12.15
C GLU A 128 5.44 -4.70 -10.71
N GLY A 129 4.21 -4.58 -10.22
CA GLY A 129 3.96 -4.20 -8.84
C GLY A 129 2.72 -4.83 -8.22
N GLY A 130 2.65 -4.75 -6.90
CA GLY A 130 1.52 -5.25 -6.10
C GLY A 130 1.20 -4.34 -4.93
N PRO A 131 -0.07 -3.97 -4.73
CA PRO A 131 -0.47 -3.16 -3.59
C PRO A 131 -0.33 -3.96 -2.29
N PHE A 132 0.05 -3.26 -1.24
CA PHE A 132 0.12 -3.71 0.14
C PHE A 132 -1.01 -3.03 0.92
N PHE A 133 -2.00 -3.81 1.33
CA PHE A 133 -3.10 -3.34 2.16
C PHE A 133 -2.69 -3.40 3.63
N THR A 134 -2.61 -2.22 4.25
CA THR A 134 -2.30 -2.05 5.68
C THR A 134 -3.54 -2.21 6.56
N GLN A 135 -4.73 -2.13 5.96
CA GLN A 135 -6.04 -2.26 6.59
C GLN A 135 -6.47 -3.73 6.69
N SER A 136 -7.46 -4.02 7.54
CA SER A 136 -8.11 -5.33 7.55
C SER A 136 -8.88 -5.58 6.25
N CYS A 137 -9.13 -6.85 5.93
CA CYS A 137 -9.97 -7.20 4.78
C CYS A 137 -11.38 -6.63 4.95
N ALA A 138 -11.94 -6.68 6.17
CA ALA A 138 -13.26 -6.16 6.49
C ALA A 138 -13.40 -4.66 6.18
N VAL A 139 -12.48 -3.82 6.67
CA VAL A 139 -12.49 -2.37 6.38
C VAL A 139 -12.37 -2.11 4.89
N THR A 140 -11.57 -2.89 4.19
CA THR A 140 -11.40 -2.73 2.74
C THR A 140 -12.65 -3.14 1.97
N ALA A 141 -13.38 -4.17 2.40
CA ALA A 141 -14.67 -4.52 1.82
C ALA A 141 -15.70 -3.39 2.01
N VAL A 142 -15.77 -2.80 3.22
CA VAL A 142 -16.62 -1.61 3.49
C VAL A 142 -16.25 -0.46 2.55
N LEU A 143 -14.98 -0.10 2.45
CA LEU A 143 -14.51 0.98 1.57
C LEU A 143 -14.76 0.67 0.09
N TYR A 144 -14.64 -0.59 -0.33
CA TYR A 144 -14.95 -1.00 -1.70
C TYR A 144 -16.43 -0.77 -2.01
N HIS A 145 -17.32 -1.22 -1.13
CA HIS A 145 -18.75 -1.00 -1.28
C HIS A 145 -19.12 0.49 -1.26
N ALA A 146 -18.47 1.29 -0.40
CA ALA A 146 -18.62 2.74 -0.41
C ALA A 146 -18.17 3.37 -1.74
N ALA A 147 -17.03 2.93 -2.28
CA ALA A 147 -16.50 3.41 -3.57
C ALA A 147 -17.40 3.02 -4.75
N GLN A 148 -18.11 1.90 -4.67
CA GLN A 148 -19.13 1.50 -5.66
C GLN A 148 -20.48 2.20 -5.48
N GLY A 149 -20.64 3.04 -4.44
CA GLY A 149 -21.92 3.68 -4.11
C GLY A 149 -22.99 2.69 -3.62
N ALA A 150 -22.57 1.53 -3.09
CA ALA A 150 -23.48 0.45 -2.68
C ALA A 150 -24.29 0.78 -1.41
N PHE A 151 -23.85 1.78 -0.63
CA PHE A 151 -24.62 2.30 0.49
C PHE A 151 -24.37 3.80 0.65
N GLN A 152 -25.38 4.49 1.17
CA GLN A 152 -25.28 5.86 1.66
C GLN A 152 -25.65 5.86 3.13
N VAL A 153 -25.04 6.74 3.91
CA VAL A 153 -25.47 6.94 5.29
C VAL A 153 -26.87 7.51 5.27
N PRO A 154 -27.84 6.87 5.95
CA PRO A 154 -29.17 7.42 6.08
C PRO A 154 -29.10 8.81 6.69
N VAL A 155 -29.81 9.77 6.10
CA VAL A 155 -29.90 11.15 6.60
C VAL A 155 -30.71 11.22 7.90
N ASP A 156 -31.55 10.21 8.17
CA ASP A 156 -32.34 10.12 9.39
C ASP A 156 -31.50 9.56 10.54
N GLU A 157 -31.36 10.38 11.59
CA GLU A 157 -30.67 10.14 12.87
C GLU A 157 -31.32 9.05 13.75
N SER A 158 -32.08 8.11 13.18
CA SER A 158 -32.53 6.99 13.99
C SER A 158 -31.29 6.13 14.31
N ASP A 159 -30.97 6.02 15.60
CA ASP A 159 -29.88 5.20 16.19
C ASP A 159 -29.94 3.69 15.84
N GLN A 160 -30.73 3.29 14.85
CA GLN A 160 -30.96 1.91 14.40
C GLN A 160 -30.53 1.67 12.94
N ALA A 161 -29.96 2.69 12.28
CA ALA A 161 -29.44 2.55 10.93
C ALA A 161 -28.25 1.58 10.91
N ALA A 162 -28.33 0.57 10.05
CA ALA A 162 -27.31 -0.45 9.92
C ALA A 162 -27.18 -0.90 8.47
N VAL A 163 -25.95 -1.22 8.07
CA VAL A 163 -25.59 -1.60 6.71
C VAL A 163 -25.33 -3.11 6.68
N SER A 164 -25.97 -3.80 5.73
CA SER A 164 -25.69 -5.19 5.43
C SER A 164 -24.79 -5.24 4.20
N LEU A 165 -23.56 -5.70 4.37
CA LEU A 165 -22.61 -5.88 3.28
C LEU A 165 -22.34 -7.36 3.02
N PRO A 166 -22.01 -7.75 1.78
CA PRO A 166 -21.58 -9.11 1.48
C PRO A 166 -20.44 -9.59 2.39
N SER A 167 -20.65 -10.75 3.02
CA SER A 167 -19.64 -11.46 3.82
C SER A 167 -19.09 -10.68 5.02
N LEU A 168 -19.91 -9.76 5.52
CA LEU A 168 -19.73 -9.07 6.79
C LEU A 168 -21.00 -9.25 7.63
N GLU A 169 -20.84 -9.27 8.95
CA GLU A 169 -21.98 -9.14 9.85
C GLU A 169 -22.67 -7.79 9.63
N LYS A 170 -23.91 -7.68 10.11
CA LYS A 170 -24.66 -6.42 10.03
C LYS A 170 -23.91 -5.37 10.87
N LEU A 171 -23.52 -4.27 10.23
CA LEU A 171 -22.74 -3.20 10.85
C LEU A 171 -23.65 -2.03 11.20
N GLU A 172 -23.56 -1.52 12.42
CA GLU A 172 -24.18 -0.25 12.80
C GLU A 172 -23.40 0.92 12.18
N LEU A 173 -24.01 2.12 12.10
CA LEU A 173 -23.30 3.29 11.57
C LEU A 173 -22.01 3.62 12.33
N ASN A 174 -21.97 3.36 13.64
CA ASN A 174 -20.80 3.58 14.49
C ASN A 174 -19.68 2.55 14.26
N ASP A 175 -19.99 1.41 13.64
CA ASP A 175 -19.00 0.41 13.25
C ASP A 175 -18.29 0.76 11.93
N LEU A 176 -18.87 1.68 11.16
CA LEU A 176 -18.33 2.07 9.86
C LEU A 176 -17.20 3.11 10.00
N PRO A 177 -16.15 3.03 9.18
CA PRO A 177 -15.12 4.06 9.15
C PRO A 177 -15.74 5.42 8.81
N SER A 178 -15.35 6.48 9.53
CA SER A 178 -15.82 7.85 9.27
C SER A 178 -15.60 8.28 7.82
N PHE A 179 -14.57 7.78 7.14
CA PHE A 179 -14.32 8.05 5.71
C PHE A 179 -15.40 7.47 4.78
N ALA A 180 -16.10 6.41 5.19
CA ALA A 180 -17.21 5.85 4.46
C ALA A 180 -18.53 6.59 4.73
N THR A 181 -18.66 7.21 5.91
CA THR A 181 -19.92 7.77 6.40
C THR A 181 -20.02 9.29 6.35
N ASP A 182 -18.92 9.99 6.59
CA ASP A 182 -18.83 11.45 6.55
C ASP A 182 -17.87 11.90 5.44
N ALA A 183 -18.43 12.46 4.38
CA ALA A 183 -17.65 12.97 3.26
C ALA A 183 -16.81 14.22 3.60
N SER A 184 -17.08 14.89 4.73
CA SER A 184 -16.46 16.16 5.12
C SER A 184 -15.28 16.03 6.09
N SER A 185 -15.19 14.94 6.87
CA SER A 185 -14.19 14.78 7.92
C SER A 185 -12.74 14.87 7.42
N TYR A 186 -12.41 14.29 6.25
CA TYR A 186 -11.05 14.28 5.67
C TYR A 186 -11.08 14.06 4.14
N PRO A 187 -11.30 15.10 3.32
CA PRO A 187 -11.56 14.93 1.89
C PRO A 187 -10.40 14.29 1.13
N ALA A 188 -9.14 14.69 1.36
CA ALA A 188 -8.01 14.09 0.63
C ALA A 188 -7.73 12.65 1.04
N ILE A 189 -7.79 12.34 2.35
CA ILE A 189 -7.61 10.96 2.83
C ILE A 189 -8.74 10.07 2.29
N ARG A 190 -9.98 10.57 2.30
CA ARG A 190 -11.12 9.86 1.74
C ARG A 190 -10.94 9.57 0.25
N GLU A 191 -10.47 10.55 -0.53
CA GLU A 191 -10.16 10.35 -1.95
C GLU A 191 -9.12 9.24 -2.15
N LEU A 192 -8.03 9.25 -1.37
CA LEU A 192 -7.00 8.20 -1.43
C LEU A 192 -7.56 6.82 -1.10
N LEU A 193 -8.36 6.73 -0.04
CA LEU A 193 -8.96 5.48 0.43
C LEU A 193 -9.96 4.88 -0.57
N LEU A 194 -10.85 5.70 -1.13
CA LEU A 194 -11.82 5.22 -2.11
C LEU A 194 -11.17 4.99 -3.49
N GLY A 195 -10.09 5.71 -3.78
CA GLY A 195 -9.31 5.56 -5.01
C GLY A 195 -8.48 4.27 -5.07
N GLN A 196 -8.20 3.62 -3.94
CA GLN A 196 -7.31 2.45 -3.84
C GLN A 196 -7.71 1.25 -4.71
N PHE A 197 -8.97 1.21 -5.16
CA PHE A 197 -9.53 0.10 -5.93
C PHE A 197 -9.35 0.23 -7.45
N SER A 198 -8.83 1.36 -7.95
CA SER A 198 -8.77 1.64 -9.39
C SER A 198 -7.97 0.61 -10.19
N ASN A 199 -6.98 -0.03 -9.58
CA ASN A 199 -6.11 -1.01 -10.23
C ASN A 199 -6.19 -2.42 -9.60
N ILE A 200 -7.20 -2.70 -8.76
CA ILE A 200 -7.25 -3.92 -7.93
C ILE A 200 -7.34 -5.21 -8.76
N LEU A 201 -7.97 -5.15 -9.94
CA LEU A 201 -8.07 -6.27 -10.87
C LEU A 201 -6.87 -6.36 -11.83
N GLU A 202 -6.07 -5.30 -11.92
CA GLU A 202 -4.90 -5.24 -12.81
C GLU A 202 -3.62 -5.67 -12.10
N ALA A 203 -3.53 -5.42 -10.79
CA ALA A 203 -2.36 -5.75 -10.01
C ALA A 203 -2.12 -7.26 -10.01
N ARG A 204 -0.86 -7.65 -10.25
CA ARG A 204 -0.48 -9.07 -10.32
C ARG A 204 -0.76 -9.79 -9.00
N TRP A 205 -0.49 -9.13 -7.87
CA TRP A 205 -0.72 -9.66 -6.52
C TRP A 205 -1.27 -8.58 -5.61
N LEU A 206 -2.26 -8.94 -4.80
CA LEU A 206 -2.71 -8.13 -3.67
C LEU A 206 -2.09 -8.71 -2.40
N ILE A 207 -1.30 -7.91 -1.68
CA ILE A 207 -0.61 -8.31 -0.46
C ILE A 207 -1.37 -7.72 0.72
N TRP A 208 -1.68 -8.53 1.72
CA TRP A 208 -2.49 -8.08 2.86
C TRP A 208 -1.77 -8.24 4.19
N ASN A 209 -1.78 -7.22 5.04
CA ASN A 209 -1.31 -7.34 6.42
C ASN A 209 -2.35 -8.03 7.33
N SER A 210 -2.80 -9.22 6.95
CA SER A 210 -3.75 -10.05 7.69
C SER A 210 -3.44 -11.54 7.50
N PHE A 211 -4.20 -12.40 8.16
CA PHE A 211 -4.17 -13.85 7.95
C PHE A 211 -5.57 -14.39 7.69
N ASN A 212 -5.66 -15.39 6.80
CA ASN A 212 -6.93 -15.85 6.26
C ASN A 212 -7.91 -16.34 7.34
N GLU A 213 -7.39 -17.01 8.36
CA GLU A 213 -8.18 -17.64 9.41
C GLU A 213 -8.90 -16.61 10.29
N LEU A 214 -8.47 -15.34 10.27
CA LEU A 214 -9.12 -14.25 10.99
C LEU A 214 -10.34 -13.69 10.26
N GLU A 215 -10.32 -13.67 8.93
CA GLU A 215 -11.27 -12.93 8.08
C GLU A 215 -11.79 -13.81 6.93
N VAL A 216 -12.06 -15.09 7.21
CA VAL A 216 -12.29 -16.12 6.18
C VAL A 216 -13.42 -15.76 5.22
N GLU A 217 -14.56 -15.28 5.73
CA GLU A 217 -15.75 -14.97 4.93
C GLU A 217 -15.47 -13.83 3.95
N VAL A 218 -14.89 -12.73 4.44
CA VAL A 218 -14.53 -11.57 3.61
C VAL A 218 -13.48 -11.95 2.57
N VAL A 219 -12.47 -12.72 2.98
CA VAL A 219 -11.41 -13.17 2.07
C VAL A 219 -11.95 -14.09 0.98
N ASP A 220 -12.89 -14.98 1.31
CA ASP A 220 -13.56 -15.84 0.32
C ASP A 220 -14.44 -15.03 -0.64
N TRP A 221 -15.15 -14.03 -0.15
CA TRP A 221 -15.88 -13.10 -0.99
C TRP A 221 -14.96 -12.34 -1.96
N MET A 222 -13.83 -11.82 -1.48
CA MET A 222 -12.86 -11.16 -2.36
C MET A 222 -12.34 -12.12 -3.45
N ARG A 223 -12.09 -13.40 -3.13
CA ARG A 223 -11.69 -14.42 -4.11
C ARG A 223 -12.79 -14.68 -5.15
N ILE A 224 -14.05 -14.78 -4.73
CA ILE A 224 -15.20 -14.94 -5.64
C ILE A 224 -15.29 -13.74 -6.59
N ASN A 225 -14.98 -12.54 -6.11
CA ASN A 225 -14.89 -11.32 -6.91
C ASN A 225 -13.59 -11.18 -7.72
N LYS A 226 -12.82 -12.26 -7.86
CA LYS A 226 -11.59 -12.37 -8.68
C LYS A 226 -10.42 -11.52 -8.19
N TRP A 227 -10.37 -11.19 -6.90
CA TRP A 227 -9.23 -10.47 -6.34
C TRP A 227 -8.02 -11.40 -6.21
N SER A 228 -6.88 -11.00 -6.76
CA SER A 228 -5.63 -11.79 -6.80
C SER A 228 -4.89 -11.82 -5.45
N ILE A 229 -5.57 -12.25 -4.40
CA ILE A 229 -5.07 -12.22 -3.01
C ILE A 229 -3.91 -13.19 -2.81
N LYS A 230 -2.81 -12.69 -2.24
CA LYS A 230 -1.69 -13.48 -1.73
C LYS A 230 -1.59 -13.29 -0.21
N PRO A 231 -1.91 -14.31 0.60
CA PRO A 231 -1.85 -14.20 2.05
C PRO A 231 -0.43 -13.94 2.53
N TRP A 232 -0.26 -12.97 3.42
CA TRP A 232 1.02 -12.63 4.02
C TRP A 232 1.67 -13.81 4.75
N MET A 233 0.91 -14.70 5.40
CA MET A 233 1.49 -15.89 6.06
C MET A 233 2.13 -16.91 5.10
N LYS A 234 1.91 -16.79 3.78
CA LYS A 234 2.65 -17.54 2.76
C LYS A 234 3.77 -16.70 2.15
N VAL A 235 4.51 -15.95 2.97
CA VAL A 235 5.74 -15.21 2.60
C VAL A 235 6.66 -16.05 1.68
N GLU A 236 6.77 -17.37 1.90
CA GLU A 236 7.56 -18.27 1.06
C GLU A 236 7.06 -18.38 -0.40
N ALA A 237 5.76 -18.27 -0.65
CA ALA A 237 5.23 -18.24 -2.02
C ALA A 237 5.55 -16.89 -2.70
N LEU A 238 5.44 -15.78 -1.96
CA LEU A 238 5.82 -14.46 -2.44
C LEU A 238 7.32 -14.40 -2.77
N ILE A 239 8.18 -14.85 -1.84
CA ILE A 239 9.63 -14.91 -2.03
C ILE A 239 10.01 -15.80 -3.20
N ARG A 240 9.44 -17.01 -3.31
CA ARG A 240 9.71 -17.88 -4.47
C ARG A 240 9.40 -17.18 -5.79
N THR A 241 8.34 -16.39 -5.81
CA THR A 241 7.96 -15.66 -7.02
C THR A 241 8.85 -14.44 -7.26
N LEU A 242 9.18 -13.67 -6.23
CA LEU A 242 10.12 -12.55 -6.33
C LEU A 242 11.51 -12.99 -6.81
N ARG A 243 11.97 -14.17 -6.38
CA ARG A 243 13.22 -14.78 -6.86
C ARG A 243 13.17 -15.25 -8.32
N SER A 244 11.97 -15.43 -8.88
CA SER A 244 11.78 -15.83 -10.28
C SER A 244 11.69 -14.65 -11.27
N LEU A 245 11.66 -13.41 -10.75
CA LEU A 245 11.67 -12.16 -11.54
C LEU A 245 13.11 -11.71 -11.88
#